data_AF-A0A9P7Y221-F1
#
_entry.id   AF-A0A9P7Y221-F1
#
_cell.length_a   1.000
_cell.length_b   1.000
_cell.length_c   1.000
_cell.angle_alpha   90.00
_cell.angle_beta   90.00
_cell.angle_gamma   90.00
#
_symmetry.space_group_name_H-M   'P 1'
#
loop_
_entity.id
_entity.type
_entity.pdbx_description
1 polymer ?
#
loop_
_entity_poly.entity_id
_entity_poly.type
_entity_poly.pdbx_seq_one_letter_code
_entity_poly.pdbx_strand_id
1 'polypeptide(L)'
;MSARIFTRTNSSVLKQCLTRTGATPSLARSAVPSPTGKLYEGHIPISPLQRTILAVGSAFTALANPLRGDMVAALGETTSGIFLNRIRDQMLQDPEGRRILRERPVITSETMQLDTLRQLPDGTFGREYVRFLDDQQVSPDTREPVHYVDSEELAYVMQRYRETHDFYHTLTGLPVTVDGEIALKWFEMAQTGLPMTMLSSFFGPLRLSSEERERLFNVYVPWALENGSTGKLLMNVRWEEWMEKPVEDVQRELGVRPCPEV
;
A
#
# COMPACT_ATOMS: atom_id res chain seq x y z
N MET A 1 -60.47 28.59 24.02
CA MET A 1 -61.09 27.96 25.22
C MET A 1 -60.59 26.52 25.24
N SER A 2 -59.72 26.08 26.16
CA SER A 2 -59.91 25.90 27.62
C SER A 2 -61.08 24.93 27.89
N ALA A 3 -60.96 23.76 28.56
CA ALA A 3 -59.85 23.12 29.31
C ALA A 3 -60.03 21.54 29.25
N ARG A 4 -59.47 20.64 30.09
CA ARG A 4 -58.70 20.71 31.36
C ARG A 4 -57.92 19.40 31.67
N ILE A 5 -56.60 19.51 31.89
CA ILE A 5 -55.74 18.82 32.89
C ILE A 5 -56.19 17.44 33.46
N PHE A 6 -55.33 16.40 33.33
CA PHE A 6 -54.81 15.69 34.50
C PHE A 6 -53.46 14.99 34.24
N THR A 7 -52.56 15.04 35.23
CA THR A 7 -51.22 14.44 35.22
C THR A 7 -51.22 13.09 35.93
N ARG A 8 -50.40 12.14 35.45
CA ARG A 8 -49.78 11.16 36.35
C ARG A 8 -48.44 10.66 35.83
N THR A 9 -47.39 11.06 36.52
CA THR A 9 -46.06 10.44 36.46
C THR A 9 -46.15 8.98 36.93
N ASN A 10 -45.32 8.12 36.36
CA ASN A 10 -45.07 6.79 36.94
C ASN A 10 -43.57 6.57 37.06
N SER A 11 -43.07 6.75 38.29
CA SER A 11 -41.68 6.52 38.67
C SER A 11 -41.53 5.14 39.29
N SER A 12 -40.85 4.22 38.61
CA SER A 12 -40.36 2.97 39.22
C SER A 12 -38.88 2.79 38.88
N VAL A 13 -38.05 3.52 39.61
CA VAL A 13 -36.59 3.40 39.63
C VAL A 13 -36.19 2.49 40.80
N LEU A 14 -35.07 1.76 40.64
CA LEU A 14 -34.27 1.04 41.66
C LEU A 14 -34.70 -0.38 42.11
N LYS A 15 -33.62 -1.21 42.27
CA LYS A 15 -33.51 -2.57 42.84
C LYS A 15 -33.93 -3.72 41.89
N GLN A 16 -33.23 -4.85 41.76
CA GLN A 16 -31.94 -5.35 42.31
C GLN A 16 -31.47 -6.52 41.39
N CYS A 17 -30.19 -6.89 41.22
CA CYS A 17 -28.93 -6.41 41.81
C CYS A 17 -27.70 -6.69 40.90
N LEU A 18 -26.50 -6.39 41.43
CA LEU A 18 -25.13 -6.61 40.95
C LEU A 18 -24.64 -8.08 41.04
N THR A 19 -23.94 -8.56 39.99
CA THR A 19 -22.73 -9.40 40.13
C THR A 19 -21.68 -9.05 39.07
N ARG A 20 -20.51 -8.58 39.52
CA ARG A 20 -19.21 -8.59 38.79
C ARG A 20 -18.99 -9.98 38.14
N THR A 21 -18.33 -10.12 36.99
CA THR A 21 -16.95 -9.69 36.65
C THR A 21 -16.88 -9.17 35.20
N GLY A 22 -16.13 -8.14 34.84
CA GLY A 22 -14.73 -7.89 35.21
C GLY A 22 -13.81 -8.01 33.99
N ALA A 23 -14.23 -7.50 32.82
CA ALA A 23 -13.40 -7.45 31.61
C ALA A 23 -12.52 -6.20 31.67
N THR A 24 -11.23 -6.37 31.99
CA THR A 24 -10.23 -5.32 31.86
C THR A 24 -10.02 -4.97 30.39
N PRO A 25 -9.93 -3.68 30.01
CA PRO A 25 -9.46 -3.32 28.67
C PRO A 25 -8.04 -3.86 28.51
N SER A 26 -7.80 -4.62 27.44
CA SER A 26 -6.46 -5.12 27.14
C SER A 26 -5.57 -3.93 26.79
N LEU A 27 -4.75 -3.51 27.76
CA LEU A 27 -3.64 -2.59 27.51
C LEU A 27 -2.79 -3.14 26.37
N ALA A 28 -2.27 -2.25 25.53
CA ALA A 28 -1.41 -2.61 24.42
C ALA A 28 -0.28 -3.52 24.94
N ARG A 29 -0.18 -4.73 24.39
CA ARG A 29 0.95 -5.62 24.65
C ARG A 29 2.19 -4.92 24.09
N SER A 30 3.03 -4.34 24.95
CA SER A 30 4.41 -4.08 24.59
C SER A 30 5.01 -5.38 24.07
N ALA A 31 5.53 -5.36 22.85
CA ALA A 31 6.13 -6.53 22.24
C ALA A 31 7.22 -7.10 23.17
N VAL A 32 7.04 -8.35 23.61
CA VAL A 32 8.09 -9.07 24.33
C VAL A 32 9.20 -9.33 23.31
N PRO A 33 10.45 -8.90 23.54
CA PRO A 33 11.53 -9.14 22.59
C PRO A 33 11.67 -10.63 22.27
N SER A 34 11.72 -10.97 20.98
CA SER A 34 11.96 -12.36 20.56
C SER A 34 13.28 -12.87 21.17
N PRO A 35 13.36 -14.13 21.64
CA PRO A 35 14.60 -14.73 22.15
C PRO A 35 15.79 -14.69 21.16
N THR A 36 15.51 -14.40 19.89
CA THR A 36 16.48 -14.31 18.78
C THR A 36 16.92 -12.89 18.43
N GLY A 37 16.38 -11.85 19.10
CA GLY A 37 16.60 -10.45 18.74
C GLY A 37 15.86 -9.99 17.47
N LYS A 38 15.09 -10.88 16.82
CA LYS A 38 14.22 -10.53 15.68
C LYS A 38 13.06 -9.64 16.11
N LEU A 39 12.77 -8.62 15.31
CA LEU A 39 11.68 -7.67 15.56
C LEU A 39 10.33 -8.15 15.03
N TYR A 40 10.33 -9.03 14.03
CA TYR A 40 9.16 -9.67 13.42
C TYR A 40 9.56 -10.97 12.70
N GLU A 41 8.59 -11.73 12.21
CA GLU A 41 8.85 -12.92 11.41
C GLU A 41 9.62 -12.57 10.13
N GLY A 42 10.61 -13.37 9.76
CA GLY A 42 11.49 -13.05 8.62
C GLY A 42 12.53 -11.96 8.85
N HIS A 43 12.51 -11.18 9.95
CA HIS A 43 13.52 -10.12 10.19
C HIS A 43 14.97 -10.66 10.23
N ILE A 44 15.86 -9.95 9.52
CA ILE A 44 17.31 -10.18 9.40
C ILE A 44 18.02 -8.88 9.79
N PRO A 45 18.56 -8.75 11.02
CA PRO A 45 19.32 -7.57 11.41
C PRO A 45 20.63 -7.49 10.64
N ILE A 46 20.93 -6.30 10.09
CA ILE A 46 22.15 -6.04 9.31
C ILE A 46 22.89 -4.80 9.81
N SER A 47 24.22 -4.87 9.86
CA SER A 47 25.09 -3.74 10.20
C SER A 47 25.02 -2.64 9.12
N PRO A 48 25.41 -1.38 9.44
CA PRO A 48 25.46 -0.31 8.45
C PRO A 48 26.32 -0.63 7.23
N LEU A 49 27.44 -1.36 7.40
CA LEU A 49 28.29 -1.81 6.29
C LEU A 49 27.57 -2.84 5.41
N GLN A 50 26.93 -3.84 6.00
CA GLN A 50 26.12 -4.82 5.25
C GLN A 50 24.97 -4.14 4.51
N ARG A 51 24.30 -3.17 5.14
CA ARG A 51 23.23 -2.36 4.54
C ARG A 51 23.73 -1.57 3.33
N THR A 52 24.89 -0.91 3.42
CA THR A 52 25.51 -0.22 2.27
C THR A 52 25.90 -1.18 1.14
N ILE A 53 26.54 -2.31 1.46
CA ILE A 53 26.94 -3.31 0.46
C ILE A 53 25.71 -3.89 -0.25
N LEU A 54 24.66 -4.24 0.50
CA LEU A 54 23.42 -4.77 -0.04
C LEU A 54 22.70 -3.72 -0.90
N ALA A 55 22.57 -2.47 -0.44
CA ALA A 55 21.99 -1.38 -1.24
C ALA A 55 22.70 -1.21 -2.59
N VAL A 56 24.03 -1.13 -2.58
CA VAL A 56 24.83 -0.93 -3.81
C VAL A 56 24.73 -2.16 -4.73
N GLY A 57 24.90 -3.37 -4.20
CA GLY A 57 24.81 -4.62 -4.97
C GLY A 57 23.42 -4.84 -5.57
N SER A 58 22.37 -4.56 -4.80
CA SER A 58 20.98 -4.61 -5.26
C SER A 58 20.68 -3.55 -6.33
N ALA A 59 21.18 -2.31 -6.19
CA ALA A 59 21.04 -1.27 -7.21
C ALA A 59 21.66 -1.68 -8.55
N PHE A 60 22.91 -2.16 -8.55
CA PHE A 60 23.56 -2.65 -9.76
C PHE A 60 22.83 -3.86 -10.36
N THR A 61 22.38 -4.80 -9.52
CA THR A 61 21.71 -6.02 -9.99
C THR A 61 20.32 -5.74 -10.56
N ALA A 62 19.52 -4.89 -9.92
CA ALA A 62 18.21 -4.48 -10.42
C ALA A 62 18.32 -3.65 -11.72
N LEU A 63 19.29 -2.74 -11.81
CA LEU A 63 19.55 -1.98 -13.03
C LEU A 63 20.04 -2.89 -14.18
N ALA A 64 20.78 -3.96 -13.88
CA ALA A 64 21.27 -4.93 -14.85
C ALA A 64 20.20 -5.98 -15.25
N ASN A 65 19.32 -6.37 -14.34
CA ASN A 65 18.22 -7.30 -14.57
C ASN A 65 16.96 -6.88 -13.76
N PRO A 66 15.99 -6.17 -14.37
CA PRO A 66 14.79 -5.69 -13.67
C PRO A 66 13.87 -6.81 -13.17
N LEU A 67 13.97 -8.02 -13.74
CA LEU A 67 13.19 -9.19 -13.32
C LEU A 67 13.64 -9.74 -11.94
N ARG A 68 14.74 -9.21 -11.37
CA ARG A 68 15.18 -9.50 -10.00
C ARG A 68 14.38 -8.66 -8.99
N GLY A 69 13.10 -9.01 -8.82
CA GLY A 69 12.21 -8.38 -7.85
C GLY A 69 12.75 -8.42 -6.42
N ASP A 70 13.47 -9.49 -6.06
CA ASP A 70 14.22 -9.64 -4.80
C ASP A 70 15.27 -8.54 -4.59
N MET A 71 15.95 -8.11 -5.66
CA MET A 71 16.93 -7.04 -5.62
C MET A 71 16.27 -5.66 -5.58
N VAL A 72 15.13 -5.47 -6.25
CA VAL A 72 14.31 -4.25 -6.11
C VAL A 72 13.77 -4.12 -4.67
N ALA A 73 13.32 -5.23 -4.09
CA ALA A 73 12.87 -5.32 -2.71
C ALA A 73 14.00 -4.97 -1.71
N ALA A 74 15.15 -5.63 -1.82
CA ALA A 74 16.32 -5.37 -0.98
C ALA A 74 16.85 -3.93 -1.11
N LEU A 75 16.87 -3.36 -2.33
CA LEU A 75 17.20 -1.95 -2.56
C LEU A 75 16.21 -1.02 -1.85
N GLY A 76 14.91 -1.32 -1.93
CA GLY A 76 13.87 -0.61 -1.20
C GLY A 76 14.16 -0.55 0.31
N GLU A 77 14.34 -1.70 0.95
CA GLU A 77 14.52 -1.77 2.42
C GLU A 77 15.84 -1.18 2.91
N THR A 78 16.91 -1.35 2.15
CA THR A 78 18.23 -0.86 2.55
C THR A 78 18.37 0.66 2.42
N THR A 79 17.53 1.30 1.62
CA THR A 79 17.56 2.76 1.38
C THR A 79 16.41 3.54 2.02
N SER A 80 15.31 2.90 2.44
CA SER A 80 14.07 3.58 2.81
C SER A 80 14.02 4.22 4.22
N GLY A 81 15.04 4.06 5.07
CA GLY A 81 15.01 4.34 6.51
C GLY A 81 14.17 5.53 7.00
N ILE A 82 14.58 6.78 6.70
CA ILE A 82 13.82 7.98 7.13
C ILE A 82 12.54 8.19 6.33
N PHE A 83 12.42 7.60 5.14
CA PHE A 83 11.28 7.76 4.24
C PHE A 83 10.08 6.91 4.71
N LEU A 84 10.31 5.69 5.21
CA LEU A 84 9.24 4.90 5.86
C LEU A 84 8.63 5.62 7.06
N ASN A 85 9.44 6.36 7.84
CA ASN A 85 8.92 7.19 8.94
C ASN A 85 8.00 8.30 8.40
N ARG A 86 8.38 8.99 7.32
CA ARG A 86 7.53 10.02 6.68
C ARG A 86 6.23 9.44 6.15
N ILE A 87 6.27 8.28 5.48
CA ILE A 87 5.09 7.61 4.96
C ILE A 87 4.16 7.21 6.12
N ARG A 88 4.69 6.57 7.17
CA ARG A 88 3.93 6.28 8.40
C ARG A 88 3.29 7.55 8.97
N ASP A 89 4.04 8.64 9.08
CA ASP A 89 3.54 9.89 9.69
C ASP A 89 2.47 10.57 8.82
N GLN A 90 2.50 10.40 7.49
CA GLN A 90 1.41 10.77 6.58
C GLN A 90 0.19 9.84 6.76
N MET A 91 0.38 8.53 6.89
CA MET A 91 -0.70 7.59 7.19
C MET A 91 -1.36 7.88 8.55
N LEU A 92 -0.59 8.26 9.57
CA LEU A 92 -1.11 8.62 10.89
C LEU A 92 -1.95 9.90 10.91
N GLN A 93 -1.80 10.80 9.92
CA GLN A 93 -2.64 11.99 9.78
C GLN A 93 -4.04 11.64 9.26
N ASP A 94 -4.18 10.55 8.51
CA ASP A 94 -5.43 10.10 7.91
C ASP A 94 -6.22 9.12 8.82
N PRO A 95 -7.57 9.20 8.90
CA PRO A 95 -8.38 8.24 9.67
C PRO A 95 -8.24 6.78 9.21
N GLU A 96 -8.25 6.52 7.91
CA GLU A 96 -8.10 5.18 7.35
C GLU A 96 -6.64 4.75 7.39
N GLY A 97 -5.68 5.66 7.18
CA GLY A 97 -4.26 5.37 7.40
C GLY A 97 -3.96 4.90 8.84
N ARG A 98 -4.54 5.56 9.86
CA ARG A 98 -4.48 5.09 11.26
C ARG A 98 -5.16 3.74 11.49
N ARG A 99 -6.23 3.45 10.75
CA ARG A 99 -6.95 2.17 10.83
C ARG A 99 -6.13 1.04 10.21
N ILE A 100 -5.53 1.28 9.05
CA ILE A 100 -4.61 0.39 8.34
C ILE A 100 -3.39 0.05 9.21
N LEU A 101 -2.72 1.04 9.80
CA LEU A 101 -1.56 0.79 10.68
C LEU A 101 -1.90 -0.03 11.93
N ARG A 102 -3.15 0.01 12.40
CA ARG A 102 -3.64 -0.76 13.55
C ARG A 102 -4.07 -2.17 13.19
N GLU A 103 -4.91 -2.30 12.16
CA GLU A 103 -5.49 -3.59 11.74
C GLU A 103 -4.51 -4.44 10.93
N ARG A 104 -3.55 -3.79 10.26
CA ARG A 104 -2.53 -4.37 9.40
C ARG A 104 -3.08 -5.43 8.43
N PRO A 105 -4.08 -5.09 7.58
CA PRO A 105 -4.52 -5.99 6.53
C PRO A 105 -3.36 -6.38 5.62
N VAL A 106 -3.35 -7.64 5.21
CA VAL A 106 -2.36 -8.28 4.34
C VAL A 106 -3.10 -8.69 3.06
N ILE A 107 -2.50 -8.45 1.90
CA ILE A 107 -3.09 -8.74 0.59
C ILE A 107 -2.46 -10.02 0.02
N THR A 108 -3.27 -11.07 -0.03
CA THR A 108 -2.96 -12.40 -0.58
C THR A 108 -4.12 -12.89 -1.44
N SER A 109 -3.94 -13.96 -2.20
CA SER A 109 -5.02 -14.54 -3.00
C SER A 109 -6.20 -15.04 -2.14
N GLU A 110 -5.90 -15.55 -0.94
CA GLU A 110 -6.89 -15.99 0.05
C GLU A 110 -7.63 -14.82 0.70
N THR A 111 -6.91 -13.83 1.24
CA THR A 111 -7.52 -12.68 1.95
C THR A 111 -8.36 -11.80 1.02
N MET A 112 -7.93 -11.65 -0.25
CA MET A 112 -8.69 -10.95 -1.28
C MET A 112 -9.78 -11.80 -1.93
N GLN A 113 -9.80 -13.12 -1.70
CA GLN A 113 -10.75 -14.07 -2.30
C GLN A 113 -10.84 -13.94 -3.83
N LEU A 114 -9.72 -14.12 -4.54
CA LEU A 114 -9.65 -13.80 -5.98
C LEU A 114 -10.70 -14.52 -6.83
N ASP A 115 -11.10 -15.75 -6.48
CA ASP A 115 -12.17 -16.48 -7.20
C ASP A 115 -13.56 -15.83 -7.06
N THR A 116 -13.81 -15.10 -5.97
CA THR A 116 -14.99 -14.25 -5.80
C THR A 116 -14.84 -12.98 -6.65
N LEU A 117 -13.67 -12.35 -6.64
CA LEU A 117 -13.40 -11.14 -7.43
C LEU A 117 -13.50 -11.40 -8.95
N ARG A 118 -13.10 -12.59 -9.43
CA ARG A 118 -13.30 -13.03 -10.82
C ARG A 118 -14.77 -13.02 -11.26
N GLN A 119 -15.72 -13.18 -10.33
CA GLN A 119 -17.15 -13.25 -10.60
C GLN A 119 -17.86 -11.88 -10.51
N LEU A 120 -17.16 -10.83 -10.09
CA LEU A 120 -17.72 -9.48 -10.05
C LEU A 120 -17.96 -8.93 -11.48
N PRO A 121 -18.89 -7.99 -11.67
CA PRO A 121 -19.14 -7.37 -12.98
C PRO A 121 -17.89 -6.67 -13.54
N ASP A 122 -17.73 -6.72 -14.87
CA ASP A 122 -16.68 -5.96 -15.58
C ASP A 122 -16.80 -4.46 -15.26
N GLY A 123 -15.66 -3.78 -15.13
CA GLY A 123 -15.58 -2.38 -14.68
C GLY A 123 -15.57 -2.18 -13.15
N THR A 124 -15.80 -3.21 -12.34
CA THR A 124 -15.54 -3.15 -10.88
C THR A 124 -14.06 -3.35 -10.57
N PHE A 125 -13.54 -2.69 -9.55
CA PHE A 125 -12.11 -2.66 -9.25
C PHE A 125 -11.51 -4.05 -9.01
N GLY A 126 -12.22 -4.92 -8.28
CA GLY A 126 -11.79 -6.30 -8.03
C GLY A 126 -11.78 -7.16 -9.28
N ARG A 127 -12.76 -6.98 -10.18
CA ARG A 127 -12.81 -7.70 -11.46
C ARG A 127 -11.66 -7.29 -12.37
N GLU A 128 -11.42 -5.99 -12.49
CA GLU A 128 -10.31 -5.45 -13.30
C GLU A 128 -8.94 -5.79 -12.69
N TYR A 129 -8.82 -5.81 -11.36
CA TYR A 129 -7.61 -6.27 -10.65
C TYR A 129 -7.28 -7.72 -10.97
N VAL A 130 -8.25 -8.65 -10.87
CA VAL A 130 -7.95 -10.05 -11.19
C VAL A 130 -7.73 -10.26 -12.68
N ARG A 131 -8.38 -9.48 -13.57
CA ARG A 131 -8.04 -9.48 -15.00
C ARG A 131 -6.57 -9.09 -15.21
N PHE A 132 -6.09 -8.03 -14.55
CA PHE A 132 -4.68 -7.65 -14.59
C PHE A 132 -3.75 -8.78 -14.09
N LEU A 133 -4.06 -9.42 -12.95
CA LEU A 133 -3.27 -10.54 -12.44
C LEU A 133 -3.22 -11.72 -13.42
N ASP A 134 -4.37 -12.11 -13.98
CA ASP A 134 -4.52 -13.24 -14.89
C ASP A 134 -3.81 -12.95 -16.24
N ASP A 135 -3.93 -11.72 -16.78
CA ASP A 135 -3.28 -11.27 -18.02
C ASP A 135 -1.75 -11.18 -17.89
N GLN A 136 -1.23 -10.68 -16.76
CA GLN A 136 0.22 -10.56 -16.51
C GLN A 136 0.83 -11.84 -15.91
N GLN A 137 0.02 -12.85 -15.61
CA GLN A 137 0.43 -14.12 -15.00
C GLN A 137 1.15 -13.96 -13.64
N VAL A 138 0.71 -12.99 -12.84
CA VAL A 138 1.27 -12.67 -11.51
C VAL A 138 0.28 -12.99 -10.38
N SER A 139 0.77 -13.10 -9.15
CA SER A 139 -0.07 -13.27 -7.94
C SER A 139 0.41 -12.37 -6.80
N PRO A 140 -0.49 -11.78 -5.98
CA PRO A 140 -0.12 -11.09 -4.75
C PRO A 140 0.74 -11.97 -3.81
N ASP A 141 0.58 -13.29 -3.86
CA ASP A 141 1.33 -14.24 -3.02
C ASP A 141 2.84 -14.32 -3.37
N THR A 142 3.26 -13.77 -4.51
CA THR A 142 4.66 -13.77 -4.96
C THR A 142 5.47 -12.57 -4.48
N ARG A 143 4.87 -11.68 -3.67
CA ARG A 143 5.53 -10.49 -3.15
C ARG A 143 6.61 -10.86 -2.13
N GLU A 144 7.84 -10.42 -2.37
CA GLU A 144 8.98 -10.64 -1.47
C GLU A 144 8.67 -10.08 -0.06
N PRO A 145 8.80 -10.89 1.01
CA PRO A 145 8.67 -10.41 2.39
C PRO A 145 9.68 -9.31 2.74
N VAL A 146 9.39 -8.57 3.81
CA VAL A 146 10.31 -7.56 4.35
C VAL A 146 11.29 -8.25 5.31
N HIS A 147 12.57 -7.90 5.26
CA HIS A 147 13.64 -8.57 6.00
C HIS A 147 14.57 -7.62 6.78
N TYR A 148 14.94 -6.50 6.18
CA TYR A 148 16.03 -5.61 6.58
C TYR A 148 15.57 -4.28 7.17
N VAL A 149 14.28 -4.11 7.46
CA VAL A 149 13.75 -2.92 8.14
C VAL A 149 13.77 -3.14 9.65
N ASP A 150 14.51 -2.32 10.40
CA ASP A 150 14.70 -2.50 11.85
C ASP A 150 13.56 -1.89 12.70
N SER A 151 12.31 -2.12 12.29
CA SER A 151 11.10 -1.79 13.03
C SER A 151 9.91 -2.56 12.45
N GLU A 152 9.14 -3.25 13.28
CA GLU A 152 7.95 -4.02 12.89
C GLU A 152 6.89 -3.15 12.19
N GLU A 153 6.62 -1.95 12.71
CA GLU A 153 5.62 -1.04 12.13
C GLU A 153 6.07 -0.49 10.78
N LEU A 154 7.36 -0.14 10.64
CA LEU A 154 7.90 0.35 9.37
C LEU A 154 8.07 -0.80 8.35
N ALA A 155 8.29 -2.02 8.81
CA ALA A 155 8.26 -3.21 7.97
C ALA A 155 6.85 -3.42 7.39
N TYR A 156 5.79 -3.27 8.19
CA TYR A 156 4.42 -3.27 7.66
C TYR A 156 4.16 -2.15 6.64
N VAL A 157 4.69 -0.94 6.85
CA VAL A 157 4.57 0.15 5.86
C VAL A 157 5.27 -0.20 4.54
N MET A 158 6.44 -0.84 4.58
CA MET A 158 7.12 -1.33 3.37
C MET A 158 6.36 -2.49 2.71
N GLN A 159 5.81 -3.40 3.52
CA GLN A 159 5.01 -4.54 3.05
C GLN A 159 3.77 -4.05 2.30
N ARG A 160 2.95 -3.18 2.91
CA ARG A 160 1.76 -2.61 2.26
C ARG A 160 2.11 -1.93 0.94
N TYR A 161 3.21 -1.18 0.89
CA TYR A 161 3.67 -0.51 -0.34
C TYR A 161 3.95 -1.50 -1.48
N ARG A 162 4.48 -2.70 -1.18
CA ARG A 162 4.69 -3.76 -2.18
C ARG A 162 3.39 -4.42 -2.60
N GLU A 163 2.55 -4.73 -1.62
CA GLU A 163 1.30 -5.46 -1.79
C GLU A 163 0.26 -4.66 -2.59
N THR A 164 0.19 -3.34 -2.40
CA THR A 164 -0.77 -2.49 -3.12
C THR A 164 -0.30 -2.05 -4.51
N HIS A 165 0.91 -2.42 -4.94
CA HIS A 165 1.50 -1.98 -6.21
C HIS A 165 0.67 -2.36 -7.45
N ASP A 166 0.14 -3.59 -7.51
CA ASP A 166 -0.69 -4.04 -8.64
C ASP A 166 -2.06 -3.33 -8.70
N PHE A 167 -2.57 -2.88 -7.55
CA PHE A 167 -3.74 -2.00 -7.52
C PHE A 167 -3.45 -0.66 -8.19
N TYR A 168 -2.20 -0.20 -8.23
CA TYR A 168 -1.84 1.05 -8.90
C TYR A 168 -1.83 0.88 -10.43
N HIS A 169 -1.35 -0.26 -10.94
CA HIS A 169 -1.54 -0.63 -12.34
C HIS A 169 -3.03 -0.70 -12.70
N THR A 170 -3.83 -1.39 -11.89
CA THR A 170 -5.29 -1.50 -12.07
C THR A 170 -5.99 -0.14 -12.05
N LEU A 171 -5.62 0.74 -11.11
CA LEU A 171 -6.19 2.09 -10.96
C LEU A 171 -5.86 2.99 -12.15
N THR A 172 -4.63 2.91 -12.66
CA THR A 172 -4.10 3.84 -13.66
C THR A 172 -4.25 3.33 -15.09
N GLY A 173 -4.37 2.03 -15.30
CA GLY A 173 -4.28 1.42 -16.64
C GLY A 173 -2.86 1.39 -17.21
N LEU A 174 -1.83 1.66 -16.41
CA LEU A 174 -0.43 1.55 -16.86
C LEU A 174 -0.09 0.09 -17.20
N PRO A 175 0.46 -0.21 -18.39
CA PRO A 175 0.95 -1.54 -18.71
C PRO A 175 2.26 -1.86 -17.96
N VAL A 176 2.60 -3.14 -17.84
CA VAL A 176 3.90 -3.61 -17.29
C VAL A 176 5.02 -3.62 -18.34
N THR A 177 4.95 -2.74 -19.34
CA THR A 177 6.09 -2.45 -20.23
C THR A 177 7.17 -1.71 -19.44
N VAL A 178 8.42 -1.72 -19.92
CA VAL A 178 9.53 -1.10 -19.18
C VAL A 178 9.30 0.39 -18.93
N ASP A 179 8.70 1.12 -19.88
CA ASP A 179 8.32 2.52 -19.73
C ASP A 179 7.07 2.73 -18.86
N GLY A 180 6.10 1.81 -18.88
CA GLY A 180 4.93 1.84 -18.01
C GLY A 180 5.27 1.59 -16.54
N GLU A 181 6.17 0.63 -16.27
CA GLU A 181 6.79 0.42 -14.97
C GLU A 181 7.52 1.67 -14.48
N ILE A 182 8.38 2.27 -15.31
CA ILE A 182 9.10 3.50 -14.95
C ILE A 182 8.11 4.64 -14.67
N ALA A 183 7.05 4.80 -15.46
CA ALA A 183 5.99 5.76 -15.22
C ALA A 183 5.30 5.55 -13.86
N LEU A 184 5.02 4.30 -13.48
CA LEU A 184 4.49 4.00 -12.15
C LEU A 184 5.50 4.33 -11.05
N LYS A 185 6.80 4.09 -11.25
CA LYS A 185 7.85 4.52 -10.30
C LYS A 185 7.87 6.04 -10.12
N TRP A 186 7.60 6.83 -11.17
CA TRP A 186 7.47 8.30 -11.05
C TRP A 186 6.25 8.71 -10.21
N PHE A 187 5.12 8.02 -10.36
CA PHE A 187 3.93 8.22 -9.54
C PHE A 187 4.20 7.84 -8.07
N GLU A 188 4.77 6.65 -7.82
CA GLU A 188 5.13 6.17 -6.49
C GLU A 188 6.19 7.06 -5.83
N MET A 189 7.13 7.61 -6.59
CA MET A 189 8.11 8.59 -6.12
C MET A 189 7.42 9.88 -5.62
N ALA A 190 6.45 10.40 -6.36
CA ALA A 190 5.68 11.58 -5.95
C ALA A 190 4.84 11.33 -4.68
N GLN A 191 4.30 10.12 -4.52
CA GLN A 191 3.52 9.74 -3.32
C GLN A 191 4.40 9.47 -2.08
N THR A 192 5.49 8.71 -2.24
CA THR A 192 6.22 8.08 -1.12
C THR A 192 7.61 8.65 -0.86
N GLY A 193 8.24 9.25 -1.88
CA GLY A 193 9.63 9.68 -1.84
C GLY A 193 10.65 8.57 -1.58
N LEU A 194 10.31 7.28 -1.73
CA LEU A 194 11.22 6.16 -1.49
C LEU A 194 12.46 6.25 -2.42
N PRO A 195 13.70 6.13 -1.93
CA PRO A 195 14.87 6.27 -2.79
C PRO A 195 14.95 5.21 -3.90
N MET A 196 14.39 4.01 -3.71
CA MET A 196 14.29 3.01 -4.78
C MET A 196 13.42 3.48 -5.95
N THR A 197 12.28 4.12 -5.69
CA THR A 197 11.42 4.62 -6.78
C THR A 197 12.11 5.76 -7.51
N MET A 198 12.78 6.67 -6.80
CA MET A 198 13.66 7.68 -7.40
C MET A 198 14.72 7.04 -8.32
N LEU A 199 15.45 6.04 -7.84
CA LEU A 199 16.50 5.38 -8.61
C LEU A 199 15.94 4.72 -9.87
N SER A 200 14.81 4.02 -9.78
CA SER A 200 14.13 3.44 -10.95
C SER A 200 13.62 4.51 -11.93
N SER A 201 13.05 5.61 -11.43
CA SER A 201 12.59 6.75 -12.23
C SER A 201 13.71 7.44 -13.02
N PHE A 202 14.88 7.65 -12.41
CA PHE A 202 16.00 8.36 -13.05
C PHE A 202 16.94 7.45 -13.86
N PHE A 203 17.16 6.19 -13.45
CA PHE A 203 18.11 5.28 -14.11
C PHE A 203 17.45 4.18 -14.95
N GLY A 204 16.20 3.81 -14.70
CA GLY A 204 15.42 2.92 -15.56
C GLY A 204 15.37 3.35 -17.04
N PRO A 205 15.19 4.66 -17.36
CA PRO A 205 15.16 5.15 -18.74
C PRO A 205 16.40 4.81 -19.58
N LEU A 206 17.54 4.49 -18.95
CA LEU A 206 18.75 4.06 -19.64
C LEU A 206 18.54 2.77 -20.47
N ARG A 207 17.54 1.95 -20.13
CA ARG A 207 17.18 0.72 -20.86
C ARG A 207 16.20 0.90 -22.00
N LEU A 208 15.55 2.06 -22.10
CA LEU A 208 14.53 2.37 -23.09
C LEU A 208 15.14 2.79 -24.44
N SER A 209 14.43 2.49 -25.52
CA SER A 209 14.63 3.04 -26.87
C SER A 209 14.30 4.54 -26.93
N SER A 210 14.64 5.21 -28.03
CA SER A 210 14.35 6.63 -28.21
C SER A 210 12.84 6.94 -28.17
N GLU A 211 12.01 6.09 -28.78
CA GLU A 211 10.55 6.25 -28.83
C GLU A 211 9.91 6.06 -27.46
N GLU A 212 10.29 5.01 -26.73
CA GLU A 212 9.85 4.78 -25.35
C GLU A 212 10.28 5.93 -24.41
N ARG A 213 11.48 6.49 -24.59
CA ARG A 213 11.93 7.68 -23.83
C ARG A 213 11.11 8.91 -24.16
N GLU A 214 10.78 9.12 -25.43
CA GLU A 214 9.98 10.26 -25.86
C GLU A 214 8.57 10.18 -25.26
N ARG A 215 7.89 9.02 -25.38
CA ARG A 215 6.60 8.75 -24.73
C ARG A 215 6.67 8.91 -23.21
N LEU A 216 7.69 8.33 -22.58
CA LEU A 216 7.89 8.43 -21.13
C LEU A 216 7.99 9.89 -20.68
N PHE A 217 8.91 10.68 -21.24
CA PHE A 217 9.18 12.03 -20.74
C PHE A 217 8.16 13.08 -21.19
N ASN A 218 7.54 12.94 -22.36
CA ASN A 218 6.57 13.91 -22.88
C ASN A 218 5.13 13.64 -22.41
N VAL A 219 4.78 12.39 -22.09
CA VAL A 219 3.40 12.00 -21.75
C VAL A 219 3.31 11.43 -20.33
N TYR A 220 4.02 10.34 -20.05
CA TYR A 220 3.83 9.60 -18.81
C TYR A 220 4.40 10.31 -17.57
N VAL A 221 5.60 10.88 -17.62
CA VAL A 221 6.23 11.54 -16.45
C VAL A 221 5.44 12.78 -15.98
N PRO A 222 5.00 13.70 -16.86
CA PRO A 222 4.14 14.81 -16.45
C PRO A 222 2.84 14.35 -15.80
N TRP A 223 2.16 13.38 -16.41
CA TRP A 223 0.93 12.79 -15.86
C TRP A 223 1.18 12.09 -14.51
N ALA A 224 2.27 11.32 -14.38
CA ALA A 224 2.58 10.54 -13.18
C ALA A 224 2.90 11.46 -11.99
N LEU A 225 3.66 12.53 -12.24
CA LEU A 225 3.96 13.55 -11.24
C LEU A 225 2.71 14.33 -10.82
N GLU A 226 1.85 14.73 -11.76
CA GLU A 226 0.60 15.45 -11.44
C GLU A 226 -0.33 14.58 -10.61
N ASN A 227 -0.64 13.35 -11.04
CA ASN A 227 -1.53 12.45 -10.31
C ASN A 227 -0.94 12.01 -8.96
N GLY A 228 0.36 11.71 -8.91
CA GLY A 228 1.04 11.28 -7.68
C GLY A 228 1.16 12.39 -6.63
N SER A 229 1.26 13.66 -7.03
CA SER A 229 1.36 14.80 -6.10
C SER A 229 0.02 15.42 -5.70
N THR A 230 -1.05 15.21 -6.47
CA THR A 230 -2.38 15.80 -6.21
C THR A 230 -3.42 14.79 -5.72
N GLY A 231 -3.27 13.51 -6.05
CA GLY A 231 -4.15 12.44 -5.59
C GLY A 231 -3.97 12.12 -4.10
N LYS A 232 -4.91 11.35 -3.55
CA LYS A 232 -4.77 10.79 -2.20
C LYS A 232 -3.58 9.83 -2.15
N LEU A 233 -2.89 9.81 -1.00
CA LEU A 233 -1.84 8.82 -0.73
C LEU A 233 -2.47 7.41 -0.75
N LEU A 234 -2.10 6.59 -1.74
CA LEU A 234 -2.74 5.30 -2.00
C LEU A 234 -2.50 4.26 -0.89
N MET A 235 -1.47 4.47 -0.06
CA MET A 235 -1.23 3.71 1.17
C MET A 235 -2.40 3.77 2.17
N ASN A 236 -3.19 4.85 2.14
CA ASN A 236 -4.34 5.07 3.02
C ASN A 236 -5.66 4.45 2.48
N VAL A 237 -5.64 3.87 1.28
CA VAL A 237 -6.83 3.28 0.66
C VAL A 237 -7.07 1.89 1.23
N ARG A 238 -8.30 1.64 1.71
CA ARG A 238 -8.80 0.33 2.12
C ARG A 238 -9.21 -0.49 0.89
N TRP A 239 -8.24 -0.87 0.06
CA TRP A 239 -8.44 -1.70 -1.14
C TRP A 239 -9.33 -2.92 -0.86
N GLU A 240 -9.10 -3.54 0.29
CA GLU A 240 -9.79 -4.70 0.84
C GLU A 240 -11.32 -4.49 0.97
N GLU A 241 -11.77 -3.23 1.09
CA GLU A 241 -13.18 -2.82 1.22
C GLU A 241 -13.74 -2.16 -0.06
N TRP A 242 -12.92 -2.00 -1.10
CA TRP A 242 -13.24 -1.20 -2.29
C TRP A 242 -13.41 -2.02 -3.58
N MET A 243 -13.21 -3.34 -3.52
CA MET A 243 -13.21 -4.24 -4.69
C MET A 243 -14.52 -4.22 -5.51
N GLU A 244 -15.67 -3.98 -4.89
CA GLU A 244 -16.96 -3.93 -5.60
C GLU A 244 -17.25 -2.55 -6.26
N LYS A 245 -16.44 -1.52 -5.99
CA LYS A 245 -16.65 -0.18 -6.58
C LYS A 245 -16.29 -0.17 -8.08
N PRO A 246 -17.00 0.60 -8.92
CA PRO A 246 -16.55 0.90 -10.28
C PRO A 246 -15.17 1.56 -10.29
N VAL A 247 -14.30 1.20 -11.23
CA VAL A 247 -12.93 1.77 -11.33
C VAL A 247 -12.97 3.31 -11.48
N GLU A 248 -13.91 3.84 -12.26
CA GLU A 248 -14.11 5.29 -12.44
C GLU A 248 -14.48 6.01 -11.13
N ASP A 249 -15.21 5.34 -10.25
CA ASP A 249 -15.58 5.87 -8.92
C ASP A 249 -14.36 5.88 -8.00
N VAL A 250 -13.54 4.83 -8.03
CA VAL A 250 -12.27 4.75 -7.30
C VAL A 250 -11.32 5.85 -7.78
N GLN A 251 -11.10 5.97 -9.09
CA GLN A 251 -10.30 7.04 -9.72
C GLN A 251 -10.75 8.44 -9.26
N ARG A 252 -12.06 8.73 -9.34
CA ARG A 252 -12.65 10.01 -8.94
C ARG A 252 -12.52 10.27 -7.44
N GLU A 253 -12.75 9.28 -6.58
CA GLU A 253 -12.62 9.42 -5.12
C GLU A 253 -11.17 9.60 -4.65
N LEU A 254 -10.21 9.07 -5.40
CA LEU A 254 -8.78 9.17 -5.10
C LEU A 254 -8.08 10.36 -5.78
N GLY A 255 -8.74 11.02 -6.74
CA GLY A 255 -8.15 12.11 -7.51
C GLY A 255 -7.09 11.64 -8.51
N VAL A 256 -7.21 10.40 -9.00
CA VAL A 256 -6.29 9.80 -9.97
C VAL A 256 -7.01 9.62 -11.30
N ARG A 257 -6.48 10.22 -12.36
CA ARG A 257 -6.94 10.03 -13.74
C ARG A 257 -6.26 8.78 -14.33
N PRO A 258 -6.91 8.05 -15.26
CA PRO A 258 -6.25 6.99 -16.02
C PRO A 258 -5.04 7.54 -16.81
N CYS A 259 -4.13 6.64 -17.16
CA CYS A 259 -3.00 6.89 -18.03
C CYS A 259 -3.50 7.39 -19.41
N PRO A 260 -2.82 8.35 -20.06
CA PRO A 260 -3.18 8.76 -21.41
C PRO A 260 -2.97 7.61 -22.41
N GLU A 261 -3.91 7.43 -23.33
CA GLU A 261 -3.74 6.56 -24.50
C GLU A 261 -2.75 7.21 -25.49
N VAL A 262 -1.78 6.42 -25.98
CA VAL A 262 -0.65 6.85 -26.84
C VAL A 262 -0.20 5.75 -27.79
#